data_AF-Q5DB69-F1
#
_entry.id   AF-Q5DB69-F1
#
_cell.length_a   1.000
_cell.length_b   1.000
_cell.length_c   1.000
_cell.angle_alpha   90.00
_cell.angle_beta   90.00
_cell.angle_gamma   90.00
#
_symmetry.space_group_name_H-M   'P 1'
#
loop_
_entity.id
_entity.type
_entity.pdbx_description
1 polymer ?
#
loop_
_entity_poly.entity_id
_entity_poly.type
_entity_poly.pdbx_seq_one_letter_code
_entity_poly.pdbx_strand_id
1 'polypeptide(L)'
;MFLDRVFQECLTYEGEMDYKTYLDLVLAMENKHEPQAIAYLFRILDVGGQGKLTSLTLRYFYDGIEEKLRASDNDPPSFDNILNEIFDMVRPVNPHYITLDDLINCGKGDTVINILIDLQGFWAHENREAFTSEIPDEAEL
;
A
#
# COMPACT_ATOMS: atom_id res chain seq x y z
N MET A 1 0.82 2.18 -12.83
CA MET A 1 -0.18 2.79 -11.93
C MET A 1 0.43 3.52 -10.73
N PHE A 2 1.05 2.84 -9.75
CA PHE A 2 1.73 3.55 -8.64
C PHE A 2 2.84 4.47 -9.15
N LEU A 3 3.70 3.99 -10.04
CA LEU A 3 4.72 4.82 -10.69
C LEU A 3 4.10 6.01 -11.44
N ASP A 4 2.98 5.82 -12.15
CA ASP A 4 2.30 6.93 -12.83
C ASP A 4 1.87 8.01 -11.83
N ARG A 5 1.38 7.60 -10.65
CA ARG A 5 1.05 8.51 -9.55
C ARG A 5 2.28 9.22 -8.98
N VAL A 6 3.40 8.52 -8.84
CA VAL A 6 4.68 9.13 -8.44
C VAL A 6 5.04 10.26 -9.41
N PHE A 7 5.04 10.02 -10.73
CA PHE A 7 5.39 11.05 -11.72
C PHE A 7 4.34 12.18 -11.84
N GLN A 8 3.11 11.95 -11.40
CA GLN A 8 2.05 12.98 -11.35
C GLN A 8 2.12 13.86 -10.09
N GLU A 9 2.46 13.28 -8.94
CA GLU A 9 2.48 13.98 -7.65
C GLU A 9 3.84 14.61 -7.36
N CYS A 10 4.92 13.99 -7.84
CA CYS A 10 6.27 14.47 -7.65
C CYS A 10 6.65 15.51 -8.71
N LEU A 11 7.60 16.39 -8.34
CA LEU A 11 8.13 17.38 -9.27
C LEU A 11 8.91 16.67 -10.38
N THR A 12 8.54 16.94 -11.63
CA THR A 12 9.22 16.40 -12.81
C THR A 12 9.56 17.52 -13.79
N TYR A 13 10.65 17.32 -14.54
CA TYR A 13 11.13 18.21 -15.57
C TYR A 13 11.19 17.42 -16.87
N GLU A 14 10.33 17.76 -17.83
CA GLU A 14 10.22 17.03 -19.11
C GLU A 14 9.94 15.51 -18.94
N GLY A 15 9.26 15.14 -17.86
CA GLY A 15 8.97 13.74 -17.52
C GLY A 15 10.08 13.04 -16.73
N GLU A 16 11.18 13.73 -16.40
CA GLU A 16 12.28 13.21 -15.60
C GLU A 16 12.20 13.72 -14.15
N MET A 17 12.61 12.86 -13.21
CA MET A 17 12.66 13.18 -11.79
C MET A 17 14.06 13.67 -11.42
N ASP A 18 14.15 14.73 -10.61
CA ASP A 18 15.45 15.18 -10.11
C ASP A 18 15.99 14.25 -9.01
N TYR A 19 17.30 14.35 -8.73
CA TYR A 19 17.96 13.47 -7.77
C TYR A 19 17.36 13.58 -6.36
N LYS A 20 16.97 14.80 -5.95
CA LYS A 20 16.39 15.02 -4.63
C LYS A 20 15.05 14.30 -4.49
N THR A 21 14.16 14.43 -5.47
CA THR A 21 12.84 13.80 -5.47
C THR A 21 12.97 12.28 -5.52
N TYR A 22 13.92 11.76 -6.31
CA TYR A 22 14.24 10.34 -6.32
C TYR A 22 14.74 9.85 -4.96
N LEU A 23 15.64 10.59 -4.31
CA LEU A 23 16.14 10.25 -2.99
C LEU A 23 15.03 10.25 -1.94
N ASP A 24 14.16 11.26 -1.96
CA ASP A 24 12.98 11.33 -1.06
C ASP A 24 12.07 10.11 -1.25
N LEU A 25 11.83 9.69 -2.50
CA LEU A 25 11.05 8.49 -2.83
C LEU A 25 11.71 7.21 -2.29
N VAL A 26 13.01 7.01 -2.56
CA VAL A 26 13.74 5.83 -2.10
C VAL A 26 13.73 5.75 -0.58
N LEU A 27 14.02 6.85 0.11
CA LEU A 27 14.00 6.90 1.57
C LEU A 27 12.62 6.56 2.15
N ALA A 28 11.55 7.07 1.54
CA ALA A 28 10.19 6.74 1.94
C ALA A 28 9.87 5.24 1.72
N MET A 29 10.31 4.66 0.60
CA MET A 29 10.10 3.24 0.28
C MET A 29 10.90 2.30 1.19
N GLU A 30 12.10 2.68 1.62
CA GLU A 30 12.91 1.89 2.55
C GLU A 30 12.38 1.96 3.99
N ASN A 31 11.79 3.09 4.39
CA ASN A 31 11.39 3.36 5.78
C ASN A 31 9.86 3.51 5.94
N LYS A 32 9.07 2.69 5.23
CA LYS A 32 7.59 2.77 5.19
C LYS A 32 6.87 2.72 6.55
N HIS A 33 7.54 2.28 7.61
CA HIS A 33 7.01 2.27 8.97
C HIS A 33 7.10 3.64 9.67
N GLU A 34 7.92 4.55 9.17
CA GLU A 34 8.09 5.88 9.74
C GLU A 34 6.91 6.80 9.33
N PRO A 35 6.36 7.63 10.23
CA PRO A 35 5.24 8.52 9.93
C PRO A 35 5.49 9.46 8.74
N GLN A 36 6.72 9.92 8.55
CA GLN A 36 7.10 10.80 7.45
C GLN A 36 7.06 10.07 6.10
N ALA A 37 7.46 8.80 6.07
CA ALA A 37 7.37 7.96 4.88
C ALA A 37 5.91 7.66 4.55
N ILE A 38 5.10 7.32 5.55
CA ILE A 38 3.64 7.14 5.40
C ILE A 38 3.01 8.41 4.83
N ALA A 39 3.34 9.59 5.37
CA ALA A 39 2.83 10.86 4.87
C ALA A 39 3.23 11.16 3.42
N TYR A 40 4.48 10.86 3.05
CA TYR A 40 4.96 11.01 1.68
C TYR A 40 4.18 10.10 0.72
N LEU A 41 4.04 8.82 1.06
CA LEU A 41 3.36 7.83 0.22
C LEU A 41 1.85 8.05 0.19
N PHE A 42 1.25 8.53 1.29
CA PHE A 42 -0.15 8.91 1.34
C PHE A 42 -0.49 9.96 0.28
N ARG A 43 0.36 10.98 0.08
CA ARG A 43 0.13 11.99 -0.97
C ARG A 43 0.09 11.38 -2.38
N ILE A 44 0.93 10.38 -2.65
CA ILE A 44 0.93 9.67 -3.93
C ILE A 44 -0.36 8.85 -4.09
N LEU A 45 -0.80 8.20 -3.00
CA LEU A 45 -2.02 7.39 -2.95
C LEU A 45 -3.31 8.23 -2.98
N ASP A 46 -3.31 9.46 -2.49
CA ASP A 46 -4.46 10.36 -2.43
C ASP A 46 -4.80 10.93 -3.82
N VAL A 47 -5.39 10.08 -4.67
CA VAL A 47 -5.82 10.42 -6.02
C VAL A 47 -6.82 11.58 -5.95
N GLY A 48 -6.39 12.75 -6.41
CA GLY A 48 -7.20 13.97 -6.40
C GLY A 48 -6.98 14.89 -5.20
N GLY A 49 -6.08 14.56 -4.27
CA GLY A 49 -5.62 15.49 -3.22
C GLY A 49 -6.69 15.89 -2.21
N GLN A 50 -7.60 14.98 -1.86
CA GLN A 50 -8.73 15.26 -0.97
C GLN A 50 -8.43 14.95 0.51
N GLY A 51 -7.24 14.44 0.79
CA GLY A 51 -6.82 13.94 2.10
C GLY A 51 -7.48 12.62 2.48
N LYS A 52 -7.97 11.84 1.50
CA LYS A 52 -8.86 10.69 1.75
C LYS A 52 -8.62 9.53 0.77
N LEU A 53 -8.30 8.36 1.30
CA LEU A 53 -8.32 7.12 0.54
C LEU A 53 -9.71 6.48 0.65
N THR A 54 -10.49 6.63 -0.42
CA THR A 54 -11.84 6.06 -0.53
C THR A 54 -11.80 4.65 -1.11
N SER A 55 -12.93 3.93 -1.10
CA SER A 55 -13.03 2.64 -1.81
C SER A 55 -12.67 2.76 -3.29
N LEU A 56 -12.99 3.88 -3.95
CA LEU A 56 -12.59 4.14 -5.34
C LEU A 56 -11.07 4.30 -5.48
N THR A 57 -10.43 4.98 -4.52
CA THR A 57 -8.97 5.13 -4.48
C THR A 57 -8.30 3.77 -4.33
N LEU A 58 -8.77 2.94 -3.40
CA LEU A 58 -8.23 1.59 -3.20
C LEU A 58 -8.49 0.68 -4.40
N ARG A 59 -9.68 0.78 -5.02
CA ARG A 59 -10.03 0.03 -6.23
C ARG A 59 -9.06 0.33 -7.37
N TYR A 60 -8.77 1.62 -7.59
CA TYR A 60 -7.80 2.04 -8.58
C TYR A 60 -6.49 1.28 -8.37
N PHE A 61 -5.89 1.34 -7.17
CA PHE A 61 -4.63 0.64 -6.91
C PHE A 61 -4.71 -0.89 -6.99
N TYR A 62 -5.84 -1.47 -6.60
CA TYR A 62 -6.06 -2.90 -6.68
C TYR A 62 -6.17 -3.39 -8.14
N ASP A 63 -6.80 -2.64 -9.05
CA ASP A 63 -6.99 -3.06 -10.45
C ASP A 63 -5.64 -3.38 -11.14
N GLY A 64 -4.60 -2.59 -10.89
CA GLY A 64 -3.26 -2.87 -11.47
C GLY A 64 -2.47 -3.95 -10.74
N ILE A 65 -2.85 -4.35 -9.52
CA ILE A 65 -2.34 -5.57 -8.87
C ILE A 65 -3.06 -6.78 -9.46
N GLU A 66 -4.39 -6.71 -9.57
CA GLU A 66 -5.26 -7.73 -10.17
C GLU A 66 -4.81 -8.09 -11.59
N GLU A 67 -4.56 -7.08 -12.43
CA GLU A 67 -4.07 -7.27 -13.80
C GLU A 67 -2.75 -8.08 -13.83
N LYS A 68 -1.80 -7.75 -12.95
CA LYS A 68 -0.50 -8.42 -12.89
C LYS A 68 -0.60 -9.85 -12.36
N LEU A 69 -1.48 -10.11 -11.38
CA LEU A 69 -1.74 -11.45 -10.87
C LEU A 69 -2.32 -12.34 -11.96
N ARG A 70 -3.34 -11.85 -12.68
CA ARG A 70 -3.95 -12.57 -13.81
C ARG A 70 -2.96 -12.82 -14.95
N ALA A 71 -2.08 -11.86 -15.24
CA ALA A 71 -1.03 -12.03 -16.25
C ALA A 71 0.01 -13.11 -15.86
N SER A 72 0.09 -13.44 -14.57
CA SER A 72 0.98 -14.47 -14.02
C SER A 72 0.25 -15.79 -13.72
N ASP A 73 -0.96 -15.98 -14.27
CA ASP A 73 -1.81 -17.17 -14.10
C ASP A 73 -2.21 -17.48 -12.64
N ASN A 74 -2.24 -16.44 -11.80
CA ASN A 74 -2.75 -16.53 -10.43
C ASN A 74 -4.21 -16.08 -10.37
N ASP A 75 -4.98 -16.66 -9.44
CA ASP A 75 -6.35 -16.22 -9.14
C ASP A 75 -6.32 -15.13 -8.05
N PRO A 76 -6.66 -13.86 -8.38
CA PRO A 76 -6.62 -12.78 -7.42
C PRO A 76 -7.82 -12.83 -6.46
N PRO A 77 -7.64 -12.50 -5.17
CA PRO A 77 -8.73 -12.42 -4.20
C PRO A 77 -9.69 -11.29 -4.56
N SER A 78 -10.98 -11.39 -4.26
CA SER A 78 -11.94 -10.33 -4.62
C SER A 78 -11.59 -8.97 -3.98
N PHE A 79 -11.86 -7.87 -4.71
CA PHE A 79 -11.64 -6.52 -4.19
C PHE A 79 -12.39 -6.27 -2.87
N ASP A 80 -13.62 -6.77 -2.72
CA ASP A 80 -14.40 -6.56 -1.49
C ASP A 80 -13.72 -7.20 -0.26
N ASN A 81 -13.05 -8.35 -0.44
CA ASN A 81 -12.28 -8.96 0.64
C ASN A 81 -11.07 -8.10 1.03
N ILE A 82 -10.30 -7.63 0.04
CA ILE A 82 -9.14 -6.76 0.27
C ILE A 82 -9.56 -5.44 0.90
N LEU A 83 -10.67 -4.86 0.43
CA LEU A 83 -11.24 -3.64 0.99
C LEU A 83 -11.60 -3.82 2.46
N ASN A 84 -12.35 -4.88 2.79
CA ASN A 84 -12.73 -5.18 4.17
C ASN A 84 -11.49 -5.38 5.05
N GLU A 85 -10.50 -6.14 4.58
CA GLU A 85 -9.27 -6.37 5.36
C GLU A 85 -8.51 -5.07 5.63
N ILE A 86 -8.34 -4.20 4.63
CA ILE A 86 -7.71 -2.90 4.81
C ILE A 86 -8.47 -2.05 5.83
N PHE A 87 -9.81 -2.01 5.76
CA PHE A 87 -10.63 -1.26 6.70
C PHE A 87 -10.58 -1.86 8.11
N ASP A 88 -10.49 -3.17 8.26
CA ASP A 88 -10.36 -3.85 9.54
C ASP A 88 -8.98 -3.63 10.18
N MET A 89 -7.92 -3.54 9.37
CA MET A 89 -6.58 -3.19 9.82
C MET A 89 -6.49 -1.73 10.27
N VAL A 90 -7.05 -0.80 9.49
CA VAL A 90 -6.92 0.63 9.73
C VAL A 90 -7.90 1.13 10.80
N ARG A 91 -9.12 0.58 10.83
CA ARG A 91 -10.24 1.02 11.69
C ARG A 91 -10.44 2.54 11.64
N PRO A 92 -10.68 3.12 10.45
CA PRO A 92 -10.74 4.56 10.30
C PRO A 92 -11.87 5.17 11.12
N VAL A 93 -11.68 6.41 11.57
CA VAL A 93 -12.72 7.16 12.29
C VAL A 93 -13.99 7.31 11.44
N ASN A 94 -13.84 7.44 10.12
CA ASN A 94 -14.94 7.44 9.17
C ASN A 94 -15.02 6.11 8.41
N PRO A 95 -16.17 5.42 8.37
CA PRO A 95 -16.29 4.11 7.71
C PRO A 95 -16.21 4.15 6.18
N HIS A 96 -16.14 5.33 5.55
CA HIS A 96 -16.12 5.47 4.09
C HIS A 96 -14.76 5.84 3.50
N TYR A 97 -13.81 6.28 4.33
CA TYR A 97 -12.48 6.67 3.85
C TYR A 97 -11.44 6.62 4.97
N ILE A 98 -10.18 6.46 4.54
CA ILE A 98 -9.00 6.46 5.41
C ILE A 98 -8.28 7.81 5.24
N THR A 99 -7.99 8.49 6.34
CA THR A 99 -7.15 9.69 6.37
C THR A 99 -5.69 9.35 6.65
N LEU A 100 -4.80 10.33 6.50
CA LEU A 100 -3.38 10.16 6.90
C LEU A 100 -3.26 9.82 8.40
N ASP A 101 -4.04 10.49 9.25
CA ASP A 101 -4.02 10.24 10.69
C ASP A 101 -4.49 8.82 11.01
N ASP A 102 -5.52 8.32 10.34
CA ASP A 102 -5.96 6.92 10.49
C ASP A 102 -4.83 5.95 10.12
N LEU A 103 -4.16 6.20 8.99
CA LEU A 103 -3.12 5.32 8.47
C LEU A 103 -1.84 5.31 9.32
N ILE A 104 -1.48 6.46 9.92
CA ILE A 104 -0.36 6.55 10.87
C ILE A 104 -0.73 5.86 12.20
N ASN A 105 -1.91 6.14 12.74
CA ASN A 105 -2.28 5.71 14.09
C ASN A 105 -2.68 4.23 14.19
N CYS A 106 -3.02 3.57 13.08
CA CYS A 106 -3.38 2.15 13.10
C CYS A 106 -2.19 1.21 13.36
N GLY A 107 -0.95 1.69 13.22
CA GLY A 107 0.26 0.88 13.39
C GLY A 107 0.47 -0.19 12.32
N LYS A 108 -0.29 -0.12 11.22
CA LYS A 108 -0.25 -1.03 10.06
C LYS A 108 -0.16 -0.29 8.73
N GLY A 109 0.18 1.00 8.76
CA GLY A 109 0.22 1.84 7.56
C GLY A 109 1.21 1.34 6.50
N ASP A 110 2.36 0.83 6.92
CA ASP A 110 3.36 0.22 6.05
C ASP A 110 2.82 -1.01 5.30
N THR A 111 2.06 -1.85 5.99
CA THR A 111 1.43 -3.05 5.44
C THR A 111 0.37 -2.67 4.41
N VAL A 112 -0.52 -1.74 4.76
CA VAL A 112 -1.55 -1.22 3.85
C VAL A 112 -0.91 -0.59 2.60
N ILE A 113 0.14 0.21 2.77
CA ILE A 113 0.87 0.81 1.66
C ILE A 113 1.46 -0.28 0.75
N ASN A 114 2.14 -1.29 1.31
CA ASN A 114 2.73 -2.39 0.53
C ASN A 114 1.69 -3.12 -0.32
N ILE A 115 0.52 -3.44 0.26
CA ILE A 115 -0.60 -4.09 -0.45
C ILE A 115 -1.00 -3.29 -1.68
N LEU A 116 -1.01 -1.96 -1.58
CA LEU A 116 -1.50 -1.09 -2.65
C LEU A 116 -0.48 -0.80 -3.75
N ILE A 117 0.83 -0.86 -3.46
CA ILE A 117 1.86 -0.35 -4.37
C ILE A 117 2.81 -1.43 -4.90
N ASP A 118 2.87 -2.60 -4.27
CA ASP A 118 3.83 -3.65 -4.59
C ASP A 118 3.14 -5.02 -4.73
N LEU A 119 3.36 -5.66 -5.87
CA LEU A 119 2.83 -7.00 -6.16
C LEU A 119 3.44 -8.05 -5.22
N GLN A 120 4.73 -7.95 -4.91
CA GLN A 120 5.38 -8.90 -4.03
C GLN A 120 4.92 -8.69 -2.58
N GLY A 121 4.82 -7.44 -2.14
CA GLY A 121 4.22 -7.07 -0.86
C GLY A 121 2.78 -7.58 -0.70
N PHE A 122 1.95 -7.42 -1.73
CA PHE A 122 0.60 -7.99 -1.78
C PHE A 122 0.63 -9.52 -1.63
N TRP A 123 1.45 -10.20 -2.44
CA TRP A 123 1.53 -11.66 -2.43
C TRP A 123 2.01 -12.22 -1.08
N ALA A 124 2.99 -11.56 -0.47
CA ALA A 124 3.51 -11.94 0.84
C ALA A 124 2.45 -11.79 1.95
N HIS A 125 1.61 -10.76 1.86
CA HIS A 125 0.51 -10.54 2.79
C HIS A 125 -0.59 -11.61 2.65
N GLU A 126 -1.02 -11.92 1.42
CA GLU A 126 -2.03 -12.96 1.17
C GLU A 126 -1.58 -14.34 1.65
N ASN A 127 -0.29 -14.66 1.50
CA ASN A 127 0.26 -15.95 1.87
C ASN A 127 0.86 -15.98 3.29
N ARG A 128 0.62 -14.95 4.12
CA ARG A 128 1.26 -14.82 5.45
C ARG A 128 1.04 -16.04 6.35
N GLU A 129 -0.10 -16.70 6.24
CA GLU A 129 -0.43 -17.88 7.06
C GLU A 129 0.38 -19.12 6.69
N ALA A 130 0.70 -19.30 5.40
CA ALA A 130 1.55 -20.40 4.93
C ALA A 130 2.99 -20.28 5.46
N PHE A 131 3.47 -19.06 5.67
CA PHE A 131 4.80 -18.81 6.23
C PHE A 131 4.85 -18.92 7.77
N THR A 132 3.72 -18.77 8.47
CA THR A 132 3.67 -18.97 9.93
C THR A 132 3.62 -20.43 10.35
N SER A 133 3.24 -21.35 9.45
CA SER A 133 3.16 -22.79 9.74
C SER A 133 4.51 -23.54 9.68
N GLU A 134 5.61 -22.87 9.35
CA GLU A 134 6.95 -23.50 9.23
C GLU A 134 7.86 -23.33 10.47
N ILE A 135 7.38 -22.69 11.54
CA ILE A 135 8.12 -22.63 12.82
C ILE A 135 7.66 -23.84 13.66
N PRO A 136 8.49 -24.89 13.85
CA PRO A 136 8.17 -25.95 14.79
C PRO A 136 8.11 -25.34 16.20
N ASP A 137 7.09 -25.70 16.98
CA ASP A 137 7.01 -25.37 18.40
C ASP A 137 8.31 -25.80 19.12
N GLU A 138 9.23 -24.86 19.36
CA GLU A 138 10.28 -25.00 20.38
C GLU A 138 9.65 -24.78 21.77
N ALA A 139 8.61 -25.56 22.07
CA ALA A 139 7.94 -25.60 23.36
C ALA A 139 7.87 -27.03 23.93
N GLU A 140 8.86 -27.86 23.62
CA GLU A 140 9.20 -29.04 24.42
C GLU A 140 10.72 -29.27 24.38
N LEU A 141 11.47 -28.64 25.29
CA LEU A 141 12.73 -29.11 25.88
C LEU A 141 13.15 -28.27 27.10
#